data_AF-A0A7G8FL11-F1
#
_entry.id   AF-A0A7G8FL11-F1
#
_cell.length_a   1.000
_cell.length_b   1.000
_cell.length_c   1.000
_cell.angle_alpha   90.00
_cell.angle_beta   90.00
_cell.angle_gamma   90.00
#
_symmetry.space_group_name_H-M   'P 1'
#
loop_
_entity.id
_entity.type
_entity.pdbx_description
1 polymer ?
#
loop_
_entity_poly.entity_id
_entity_poly.type
_entity_poly.pdbx_seq_one_letter_code
_entity_poly.pdbx_strand_id
1 'polypeptide(L)' 'MRHDLNLLIEKSPESVSPWIPPRELARLLGVTSQTITAYRNDGRFRSSSTRAIKRGQRTDWEYHRQDAIADVRGLV' A
#
# COMPACT_ATOMS: atom_id res chain seq x y z
N MET A 1 -1.50 -8.04 -31.09
CA MET A 1 -0.25 -7.82 -30.32
C MET A 1 -0.40 -6.48 -29.62
N ARG A 2 -0.42 -6.45 -28.28
CA ARG A 2 -0.52 -5.25 -27.43
C ARG A 2 0.44 -5.39 -26.23
N HIS A 3 1.62 -5.94 -26.47
CA HIS A 3 2.63 -6.11 -25.40
C HIS A 3 3.48 -4.84 -25.23
N ASP A 4 3.38 -3.92 -26.18
CA ASP A 4 4.24 -2.74 -26.32
C ASP A 4 3.76 -1.59 -25.43
N LEU A 5 2.45 -1.52 -25.15
CA LEU A 5 1.82 -0.52 -24.28
C LEU A 5 2.09 -0.76 -22.79
N ASN A 6 2.24 -2.01 -22.35
CA ASN A 6 2.50 -2.31 -20.94
C ASN A 6 3.93 -1.96 -20.53
N LEU A 7 4.89 -2.07 -21.46
CA LEU A 7 6.31 -1.79 -21.18
C LEU A 7 6.64 -0.28 -21.19
N LEU A 8 5.85 0.56 -21.87
CA LEU A 8 6.04 2.00 -21.87
C LEU A 8 5.50 2.70 -20.62
N ILE A 9 4.52 2.10 -19.93
CA ILE A 9 3.96 2.66 -18.68
C ILE A 9 4.94 2.50 -17.52
N GLU A 10 5.75 1.43 -17.50
CA GLU A 10 6.75 1.18 -16.44
C GLU A 10 7.88 2.21 -16.38
N LYS A 11 8.02 3.08 -17.39
CA LYS A 11 9.08 4.11 -17.46
C LYS A 11 8.55 5.55 -17.41
N SER A 12 7.30 5.79 -17.03
CA SER A 12 6.86 7.16 -16.73
C SER A 12 7.17 7.50 -15.26
N PRO A 13 7.93 8.57 -14.96
CA PRO A 13 8.14 9.05 -13.59
C PRO A 13 6.85 9.52 -12.89
N GLU A 14 5.73 9.61 -13.62
CA GLU A 14 4.39 9.89 -13.09
C GLU A 14 3.61 8.63 -12.68
N SER A 15 4.13 7.41 -12.91
CA SER A 15 3.43 6.16 -12.62
C SER A 15 3.80 5.53 -11.27
N VAL A 16 4.12 6.34 -10.24
CA VAL A 16 4.36 5.79 -8.90
C VAL A 16 3.04 5.19 -8.42
N SER A 17 2.98 3.85 -8.37
CA SER A 17 1.84 3.12 -7.82
C SER A 17 1.44 3.74 -6.47
N PRO A 18 0.17 4.14 -6.29
CA PRO A 18 -0.26 4.72 -5.02
C PRO A 18 -0.31 3.66 -3.91
N TRP A 19 -0.19 2.38 -4.26
CA TRP A 19 -0.11 1.26 -3.34
C TRP A 19 1.33 1.01 -2.92
N ILE A 20 1.57 1.11 -1.62
CA ILE A 20 2.89 1.02 -1.01
C ILE A 20 2.97 -0.14 -0.01
N PRO A 21 4.14 -0.76 0.17
CA PRO A 21 4.32 -1.82 1.15
C PRO A 21 4.31 -1.26 2.59
N PRO A 22 4.11 -2.10 3.62
CA PRO A 22 4.03 -1.66 5.02
C PRO A 22 5.30 -0.94 5.49
N ARG A 23 6.47 -1.29 4.95
CA ARG A 23 7.74 -0.62 5.27
C ARG A 23 7.75 0.83 4.82
N GLU A 24 7.19 1.12 3.65
CA GLU A 24 7.14 2.48 3.12
C GLU A 24 6.10 3.32 3.85
N LEU A 25 4.92 2.76 4.12
CA LEU A 25 3.90 3.43 4.92
C LEU A 25 4.42 3.76 6.33
N ALA A 26 5.16 2.82 6.94
CA ALA A 26 5.80 3.02 8.24
C ALA A 26 6.79 4.20 8.23
N ARG A 27 7.61 4.34 7.18
CA ARG A 27 8.51 5.49 7.02
C ARG A 27 7.75 6.81 6.92
N LEU A 28 6.66 6.86 6.16
CA LEU A 28 5.85 8.08 6.01
C LEU A 28 5.16 8.51 7.31
N LEU A 29 4.81 7.55 8.16
CA LEU A 29 4.14 7.79 9.44
C LEU A 29 5.11 7.92 10.63
N GLY A 30 6.42 7.68 10.42
CA GLY A 30 7.42 7.69 11.49
C GLY A 30 7.26 6.55 12.50
N VAL A 31 6.74 5.39 12.06
CA VAL A 31 6.52 4.20 12.91
C VAL A 31 7.24 2.98 12.36
N THR A 32 7.10 1.82 13.02
CA THR A 32 7.67 0.55 12.52
C THR A 32 6.68 -0.18 11.60
N SER A 33 7.19 -1.06 10.73
CA SER A 33 6.33 -1.93 9.92
C SER A 33 5.51 -2.94 10.75
N GLN A 34 5.98 -3.29 11.95
CA GLN A 34 5.20 -4.08 12.92
C GLN A 34 4.01 -3.27 13.45
N THR A 35 4.19 -1.97 13.72
CA THR A 35 3.10 -1.07 14.11
C THR A 35 2.02 -0.99 13.02
N ILE A 36 2.42 -0.90 11.74
CA ILE A 36 1.46 -0.95 10.62
C ILE A 36 0.71 -2.29 10.59
N THR A 37 1.39 -3.39 10.87
CA THR A 37 0.74 -4.71 10.96
C THR A 37 -0.25 -4.79 12.11
N ALA A 38 0.08 -4.23 13.27
CA ALA A 38 -0.83 -4.12 14.41
C ALA A 38 -2.06 -3.29 14.03
N TYR A 39 -1.88 -2.09 13.46
CA TYR A 39 -3.00 -1.24 13.01
C TYR A 39 -3.96 -1.95 12.06
N ARG A 40 -3.43 -2.79 11.14
CA ARG A 40 -4.28 -3.60 10.26
C ARG A 40 -5.05 -4.65 11.02
N ASN A 41 -4.41 -5.36 11.94
CA ASN A 41 -5.07 -6.38 12.74
C ASN A 41 -6.11 -5.80 13.71
N ASP A 42 -5.87 -4.57 14.19
CA ASP A 42 -6.78 -3.81 15.06
C ASP A 42 -7.95 -3.18 14.29
N GLY A 43 -7.99 -3.31 12.95
CA GLY A 43 -9.07 -2.76 12.12
C GLY A 43 -8.98 -1.25 11.89
N ARG A 44 -7.82 -0.63 12.10
CA ARG A 44 -7.63 0.82 11.94
C ARG A 44 -7.66 1.28 10.49
N PHE A 45 -7.45 0.39 9.53
CA PHE A 45 -7.54 0.69 8.11
C PHE A 45 -8.87 0.23 7.52
N ARG A 46 -9.45 1.07 6.65
CA ARG A 46 -10.60 0.69 5.83
C ARG A 46 -10.20 -0.33 4.77
N SER A 47 -11.19 -1.09 4.29
CA SER A 47 -11.00 -2.05 3.18
C SER A 47 -10.55 -1.37 1.88
N SER A 48 -10.93 -0.10 1.65
CA SER A 48 -10.46 0.70 0.51
C SER A 48 -8.98 1.07 0.59
N SER A 49 -8.42 1.12 1.80
CA SER A 49 -7.06 1.57 2.06
C SER A 49 -6.04 0.43 2.06
N THR A 50 -6.51 -0.82 2.03
CA THR A 50 -5.67 -2.02 2.11
C THR A 50 -5.97 -2.99 0.98
N ARG A 51 -4.95 -3.70 0.50
CA ARG A 51 -5.14 -4.82 -0.41
C ARG A 51 -4.21 -5.97 -0.06
N ALA A 52 -4.76 -7.18 -0.16
CA ALA A 52 -4.01 -8.42 -0.02
C ALA A 52 -3.44 -8.83 -1.38
N ILE A 53 -2.13 -9.09 -1.44
CA ILE A 53 -1.42 -9.57 -2.62
C ILE A 53 -0.97 -11.01 -2.36
N LYS A 54 -1.55 -11.96 -3.09
CA LYS A 54 -1.12 -13.37 -3.01
C LYS A 54 0.20 -13.56 -3.75
N ARG A 55 1.22 -14.06 -3.05
CA ARG A 55 2.52 -14.48 -3.61
C ARG A 55 2.78 -15.94 -3.24
N GLY A 56 2.28 -16.86 -4.08
CA GLY A 56 2.32 -18.28 -3.81
C GLY A 56 1.53 -18.63 -2.54
N GLN A 57 2.21 -19.21 -1.54
CA GLN A 57 1.61 -19.55 -0.24
C GLN A 57 1.58 -18.37 0.75
N ARG A 58 2.19 -17.23 0.41
CA ARG A 58 2.23 -16.05 1.28
C ARG A 58 1.21 -15.02 0.82
N THR A 59 0.60 -14.33 1.79
CA THR A 59 -0.21 -13.14 1.52
C THR A 59 0.55 -11.93 2.04
N ASP A 60 0.97 -11.08 1.11
CA ASP A 60 1.52 -9.77 1.40
C ASP A 60 0.39 -8.73 1.45
N TRP A 61 0.69 -7.57 2.02
CA TRP A 61 -0.26 -6.47 2.14
C TRP A 61 0.34 -5.22 1.51
N GLU A 62 -0.51 -4.45 0.85
CA GLU A 62 -0.18 -3.11 0.36
C GLU A 62 -1.26 -2.13 0.80
N TYR A 63 -0.87 -0.85 0.85
CA TYR A 63 -1.68 0.21 1.42
C TYR A 63 -1.79 1.36 0.43
N HIS A 64 -3.00 1.89 0.23
CA HIS A 64 -3.17 3.08 -0.57
C HIS A 64 -2.60 4.28 0.21
N ARG A 65 -1.58 4.94 -0.34
CA ARG A 65 -0.73 5.89 0.38
C ARG A 65 -1.52 6.99 1.10
N GLN A 66 -2.46 7.63 0.41
CA GLN A 66 -3.22 8.75 0.97
C GLN A 66 -4.27 8.26 1.97
N ASP A 67 -5.07 7.25 1.60
CA ASP A 67 -6.16 6.77 2.45
C ASP A 67 -5.64 6.11 3.73
N ALA A 68 -4.58 5.31 3.65
CA ALA A 68 -4.00 4.67 4.82
C ALA A 68 -3.40 5.69 5.80
N ILE A 69 -2.84 6.81 5.31
CA ILE A 69 -2.38 7.91 6.18
C ILE A 69 -3.58 8.60 6.84
N ALA A 70 -4.66 8.84 6.09
CA ALA A 70 -5.87 9.46 6.61
C ALA A 70 -6.52 8.58 7.70
N ASP A 71 -6.60 7.28 7.47
CA ASP A 71 -7.11 6.28 8.41
C ASP A 71 -6.33 6.28 9.73
N VAL A 72 -4.99 6.26 9.66
CA VAL A 72 -4.15 6.29 10.87
C VAL A 72 -4.33 7.59 11.64
N ARG A 73 -4.48 8.72 10.95
CA ARG A 73 -4.67 10.04 11.57
C ARG A 73 -6.11 10.29 12.06
N GLY A 74 -7.05 9.39 11.79
CA GLY A 74 -8.46 9.58 12.14
C GLY A 74 -9.11 10.75 11.40
N LEU A 75 -8.68 11.01 10.17
CA LEU A 75 -9.16 12.11 9.34
C LEU A 75 -10.38 11.75 8.49
N VAL A 76 -10.98 10.57 8.72
CA VAL A 76 -12.08 10.00 7.91
C VAL A 76 -13.09 9.30 8.80
#